data_AF-A0A199W5F8-F1
#
_entry.id   AF-A0A199W5F8-F1
#
_cell.length_a   1.000
_cell.length_b   1.000
_cell.length_c   1.000
_cell.angle_alpha   90.00
_cell.angle_beta   90.00
_cell.angle_gamma   90.00
#
_symmetry.space_group_name_H-M   'P 1'
#
loop_
_entity.id
_entity.type
_entity.pdbx_description
1 polymer ?
#
loop_
_entity_poly.entity_id
_entity_poly.type
_entity_poly.pdbx_seq_one_letter_code
_entity_poly.pdbx_strand_id
1 'polypeptide(L)'
;MASGGVGAAVEEEIDHYEVLRLPSGEEGARLTLDQIDKAYKGQSRVRHPDKRPDDPSATADFQRLRASYDVLRDEAARRSFDARLRARRDRALRDSARDTKRRKLAADLDERERAAAARDGAPDPAELAELREKKVAAQLQRELEEFLARKANKSTPASASTSGQEKREGSEEKEKMLKVSWERSLGDYTAAKLKEIFERFGEVEDIVIRSKKSKSKASAIVVMSSKDAVEAATHSMSGSLSNPLLVLPLVTTAGTSDSFSAQTAETSEPKVSNIVGAGFNEYEAMILKKLQEASKRKKGIQ
;
A
#
# COMPACT_ATOMS: atom_id res chain seq x y z
N MET A 1 29.53 12.00 -6.67
CA MET A 1 29.63 11.17 -5.45
C MET A 1 28.65 11.69 -4.43
N ALA A 2 27.52 11.01 -4.23
CA ALA A 2 26.54 11.38 -3.21
C ALA A 2 25.78 10.12 -2.77
N SER A 3 26.38 9.35 -1.87
CA SER A 3 25.74 8.24 -1.18
C SER A 3 26.14 8.30 0.29
N GLY A 4 25.34 8.98 1.11
CA GLY A 4 25.63 9.14 2.53
C GLY A 4 24.48 9.61 3.40
N GLY A 5 23.22 9.52 2.94
CA GLY A 5 22.07 10.10 3.65
C GLY A 5 21.27 9.14 4.53
N VAL A 6 21.35 7.83 4.30
CA VAL A 6 20.46 6.85 4.97
C VAL A 6 21.10 6.24 6.22
N GLY A 7 22.44 6.20 6.31
CA GLY A 7 23.14 5.64 7.46
C GLY A 7 23.00 6.47 8.75
N ALA A 8 23.06 7.80 8.62
CA ALA A 8 23.06 8.70 9.78
C ALA A 8 21.75 8.67 10.58
N ALA A 9 20.59 8.56 9.93
CA ALA A 9 19.30 8.55 10.61
C ALA A 9 19.03 7.25 11.40
N VAL A 10 19.61 6.13 10.96
CA VAL A 10 19.51 4.85 11.68
C VAL A 10 20.50 4.80 12.84
N GLU A 11 21.68 5.41 12.69
CA GLU A 11 22.67 5.53 13.76
C GLU A 11 22.17 6.39 14.93
N GLU A 12 21.31 7.37 14.69
CA GLU A 12 20.71 8.21 15.74
C GLU A 12 19.63 7.51 16.59
N GLU A 13 19.05 6.40 16.10
CA GLU A 13 18.06 5.63 16.87
C GLU A 13 18.69 4.49 17.70
N ILE A 14 19.97 4.19 17.49
CA ILE A 14 20.65 3.13 18.20
C ILE A 14 21.01 3.55 19.62
N ASP A 15 20.65 2.72 20.60
CA ASP A 15 21.12 2.89 21.96
C ASP A 15 22.61 2.50 22.09
N HIS A 16 23.48 3.50 22.21
CA HIS A 16 24.92 3.29 22.29
C HIS A 16 25.34 2.54 23.57
N TYR A 17 24.60 2.69 24.68
CA TYR A 17 24.91 1.96 25.92
C TYR A 17 24.64 0.46 25.75
N GLU A 18 23.53 0.09 25.09
CA GLU A 18 23.19 -1.31 24.81
C GLU A 18 24.23 -1.99 23.91
N VAL A 19 24.78 -1.27 22.93
CA VAL A 19 25.83 -1.79 22.04
C VAL A 19 27.06 -2.20 22.83
N LEU A 20 27.46 -1.38 23.82
CA LEU A 20 28.56 -1.64 24.74
C LEU A 20 28.20 -2.60 25.89
N ARG A 21 26.94 -3.09 25.93
CA ARG A 21 26.39 -3.93 27.02
C ARG A 21 26.41 -3.24 28.38
N LEU A 22 26.12 -1.95 28.38
CA LEU A 22 25.98 -1.11 29.57
C LEU A 22 24.49 -0.81 29.84
N PRO A 23 24.12 -0.53 31.10
CA PRO A 23 22.77 -0.08 31.41
C PRO A 23 22.49 1.25 30.69
N SER A 24 21.30 1.39 30.11
CA SER A 24 20.87 2.60 29.41
C SER A 24 20.09 3.55 30.33
N GLY A 25 19.82 4.77 29.85
CA GLY A 25 19.00 5.76 30.53
C GLY A 25 19.76 6.48 31.65
N GLU A 26 19.11 6.64 32.82
CA GLU A 26 19.69 7.38 33.95
C GLU A 26 20.89 6.68 34.58
N GLU A 27 20.91 5.34 34.52
CA GLU A 27 22.06 4.55 34.98
C GLU A 27 23.23 4.67 34.02
N GLY A 28 22.95 4.63 32.71
CA GLY A 28 23.95 4.86 31.65
C GLY A 28 24.60 6.23 31.75
N ALA A 29 23.82 7.28 32.00
CA ALA A 29 24.30 8.65 32.17
C ALA A 29 25.22 8.83 33.40
N ARG A 30 25.14 7.94 34.40
CA ARG A 30 25.99 7.97 35.61
C ARG A 30 27.33 7.26 35.42
N LEU A 31 27.52 6.53 34.32
CA LEU A 31 28.76 5.79 34.07
C LEU A 31 29.94 6.73 33.86
N THR A 32 31.10 6.35 34.39
CA THR A 32 32.37 7.05 34.17
C THR A 32 32.98 6.67 32.83
N LEU A 33 33.85 7.52 32.27
CA LEU A 33 34.57 7.21 31.03
C LEU A 33 35.41 5.93 31.17
N ASP A 34 36.02 5.68 32.32
CA ASP A 34 36.80 4.46 32.59
C ASP A 34 35.95 3.18 32.49
N GLN A 35 34.69 3.23 32.95
CA GLN A 35 33.76 2.11 32.83
C GLN A 35 33.37 1.86 31.37
N ILE A 36 33.15 2.93 30.60
CA ILE A 36 32.83 2.87 29.17
C ILE A 36 34.03 2.33 28.38
N ASP A 37 35.24 2.80 28.66
CA ASP A 37 36.49 2.31 28.09
C ASP A 37 36.72 0.83 28.37
N LYS A 38 36.48 0.41 29.62
CA LYS A 38 36.60 -1.01 30.01
C LYS A 38 35.59 -1.88 29.26
N ALA A 39 34.34 -1.42 29.13
CA ALA A 39 33.31 -2.12 28.38
C ALA A 39 33.65 -2.21 26.88
N TYR A 40 34.11 -1.11 26.29
CA TYR A 40 34.55 -1.08 24.88
C TYR A 40 35.72 -2.03 24.62
N LYS A 41 36.75 -2.03 25.47
CA LYS A 41 37.89 -2.97 25.35
C LYS A 41 37.43 -4.43 25.48
N GLY A 42 36.50 -4.70 26.40
CA GLY A 42 35.89 -6.02 26.56
C GLY A 42 35.13 -6.47 25.31
N GLN A 43 34.21 -5.64 24.81
CA GLN A 43 33.41 -5.94 23.62
C GLN A 43 34.25 -6.01 22.34
N SER A 44 35.27 -5.17 22.22
CA SER A 44 36.18 -5.16 21.06
C SER A 44 36.89 -6.50 20.92
N ARG A 45 37.36 -7.08 22.03
CA ARG A 45 38.03 -8.40 22.01
C ARG A 45 37.10 -9.55 21.62
N VAL A 46 35.79 -9.39 21.81
CA VAL A 46 34.78 -10.41 21.48
C VAL A 46 34.31 -10.26 20.04
N ARG A 47 34.10 -9.02 19.58
CA ARG A 47 33.53 -8.73 18.26
C ARG A 47 34.57 -8.40 17.18
N HIS A 48 35.87 -8.54 17.47
CA HIS A 48 36.92 -8.25 16.51
C HIS A 48 36.81 -9.16 15.28
N PRO A 49 36.90 -8.63 14.05
CA PRO A 49 36.79 -9.43 12.82
C PRO A 49 37.86 -10.53 12.72
N ASP A 50 39.07 -10.29 13.25
CA ASP A 50 40.15 -11.30 13.30
C ASP A 50 39.76 -12.58 14.05
N LYS A 51 38.88 -12.48 15.06
CA LYS A 51 38.41 -13.64 15.83
C LYS A 51 37.12 -14.26 15.29
N ARG A 52 36.48 -13.59 14.34
CA ARG A 52 35.23 -14.01 13.69
C ARG A 52 35.39 -13.96 12.15
N PRO A 53 36.39 -14.67 11.58
CA PRO A 53 36.63 -14.62 10.13
C PRO A 53 35.47 -15.21 9.31
N ASP A 54 34.71 -16.13 9.89
CA ASP A 54 33.60 -16.82 9.21
C ASP A 54 32.29 -16.04 9.21
N ASP A 55 32.22 -14.93 9.96
CA ASP A 55 30.99 -14.15 10.12
C ASP A 55 31.00 -12.88 9.26
N PRO A 56 30.15 -12.79 8.22
CA PRO A 56 30.10 -11.62 7.35
C PRO A 56 29.63 -10.35 8.08
N SER A 57 28.96 -10.49 9.23
CA SER A 57 28.50 -9.37 10.05
C SER A 57 29.56 -8.82 11.01
N ALA A 58 30.68 -9.51 11.21
CA ALA A 58 31.69 -9.14 12.21
C ALA A 58 32.27 -7.74 12.00
N THR A 59 32.52 -7.35 10.74
CA THR A 59 33.03 -6.02 10.40
C THR A 59 32.00 -4.93 10.71
N ALA A 60 30.72 -5.16 10.36
CA ALA A 60 29.64 -4.21 10.63
C ALA A 60 29.38 -4.07 12.14
N ASP A 61 29.40 -5.17 12.89
CA ASP A 61 29.30 -5.17 14.35
C ASP A 61 30.41 -4.37 15.02
N PHE A 62 31.65 -4.52 14.53
CA PHE A 62 32.80 -3.80 15.06
C PHE A 62 32.75 -2.30 14.73
N GLN A 63 32.33 -1.95 13.51
CA GLN A 63 32.08 -0.56 13.12
C GLN A 63 31.00 0.07 14.02
N ARG A 64 29.88 -0.62 14.25
CA ARG A 64 28.80 -0.17 15.15
C ARG A 64 29.28 0.01 16.59
N LEU A 65 30.09 -0.93 17.10
CA LEU A 65 30.69 -0.85 18.42
C LEU A 65 31.59 0.38 18.55
N ARG A 66 32.45 0.62 17.54
CA ARG A 66 33.35 1.77 17.50
C ARG A 66 32.59 3.09 17.44
N ALA A 67 31.61 3.21 16.53
CA ALA A 67 30.78 4.40 16.43
C ALA A 67 30.06 4.72 17.75
N SER A 68 29.52 3.69 18.43
CA SER A 68 28.87 3.86 19.73
C SER A 68 29.85 4.31 20.82
N TYR A 69 31.08 3.79 20.81
CA TYR A 69 32.12 4.23 21.73
C TYR A 69 32.53 5.69 21.47
N ASP A 70 32.68 6.09 20.21
CA ASP A 70 33.08 7.46 19.85
C ASP A 70 32.04 8.49 20.35
N VAL A 71 30.74 8.17 20.27
CA VAL A 71 29.66 9.02 20.81
C VAL A 71 29.68 9.07 22.34
N LEU A 72 29.92 7.94 23.01
CA LEU A 72 29.92 7.88 24.48
C LEU A 72 31.20 8.43 25.12
N ARG A 73 32.31 8.47 24.37
CA ARG A 73 33.59 9.01 24.81
C ARG A 73 33.60 10.53 24.83
N ASP A 74 32.95 11.19 23.87
CA ASP A 74 32.79 12.63 23.87
C ASP A 74 31.68 13.07 24.82
N GLU A 75 32.02 13.82 25.87
CA GLU A 75 31.06 14.32 26.85
C GLU A 75 29.95 15.17 26.21
N ALA A 76 30.26 15.97 25.20
CA ALA A 76 29.27 16.82 24.54
C ALA A 76 28.27 15.98 23.74
N ALA A 77 28.79 15.04 22.94
CA ALA A 77 27.98 14.09 22.19
C ALA A 77 27.12 13.23 23.12
N ARG A 78 27.70 12.68 24.19
CA ARG A 78 27.00 11.90 25.22
C ARG A 78 25.88 12.67 25.88
N ARG A 79 26.12 13.92 26.30
CA ARG A 79 25.06 14.77 26.90
C ARG A 79 23.91 15.01 25.91
N SER A 80 24.22 15.25 24.63
CA SER A 80 23.20 15.43 23.61
C SER A 80 22.37 14.17 23.38
N PHE A 81 23.02 13.01 23.38
CA PHE A 81 22.38 11.70 23.28
C PHE A 81 21.48 11.42 24.48
N ASP A 82 21.99 11.59 25.70
CA ASP A 82 21.23 11.40 26.94
C ASP A 82 20.01 12.35 27.01
N ALA A 83 20.16 13.60 26.53
CA ALA A 83 19.06 14.55 26.46
C ALA A 83 17.97 14.11 25.47
N ARG A 84 18.36 13.59 24.29
CA ARG A 84 17.41 13.02 23.32
C ARG A 84 16.68 11.81 23.89
N LEU A 85 17.40 10.91 24.56
CA LEU A 85 16.82 9.71 25.19
C LEU A 85 15.80 10.09 26.27
N ARG A 86 16.13 11.06 27.13
CA ARG A 86 15.20 11.60 28.13
C ARG A 86 13.97 12.24 27.49
N ALA A 87 14.16 13.07 26.46
CA ALA A 87 13.05 13.72 25.77
C ALA A 87 12.10 12.70 25.11
N ARG A 88 12.63 11.62 24.53
CA ARG A 88 11.84 10.51 23.98
C ARG A 88 11.02 9.82 25.07
N ARG A 89 11.64 9.48 26.20
CA ARG A 89 10.96 8.88 27.36
C ARG A 89 9.82 9.76 27.86
N ASP A 90 10.10 11.05 28.07
CA ASP A 90 9.13 12.00 28.60
C ASP A 90 7.96 12.22 27.63
N ARG A 91 8.23 12.22 26.32
CA ARG A 91 7.17 12.26 25.29
C ARG A 91 6.28 11.03 25.38
N ALA A 92 6.86 9.83 25.43
CA ALA A 92 6.10 8.58 25.53
C ALA A 92 5.23 8.54 26.80
N LEU A 93 5.75 8.99 27.95
CA LEU A 93 4.98 9.09 29.20
C LEU A 93 3.84 10.11 29.11
N ARG A 94 4.06 11.26 28.47
CA ARG A 94 3.00 12.26 28.27
C ARG A 94 1.90 11.73 27.35
N ASP A 95 2.27 11.02 26.31
CA ASP A 95 1.31 10.49 25.34
C ASP A 95 0.49 9.34 25.93
N SER A 96 1.11 8.44 26.70
CA SER A 96 0.36 7.42 27.46
C SER A 96 -0.55 8.03 28.53
N ALA A 97 -0.10 9.09 29.21
CA ALA A 97 -0.95 9.82 30.15
C ALA A 97 -2.13 10.53 29.48
N ARG A 98 -1.94 11.06 28.25
CA ARG A 98 -3.06 11.63 27.46
C ARG A 98 -4.01 10.55 27.00
N ASP A 99 -3.50 9.41 26.57
CA ASP A 99 -4.31 8.30 26.08
C ASP A 99 -5.19 7.71 27.19
N THR A 100 -4.61 7.49 28.37
CA THR A 100 -5.37 7.04 29.55
C THR A 100 -6.45 8.06 29.97
N LYS A 101 -6.17 9.36 29.91
CA LYS A 101 -7.17 10.41 30.16
C LYS A 101 -8.29 10.39 29.12
N ARG A 102 -7.95 10.29 27.83
CA ARG A 102 -8.93 10.21 26.73
C ARG A 102 -9.82 8.98 26.89
N ARG A 103 -9.24 7.82 27.20
CA ARG A 103 -9.98 6.58 27.43
C ARG A 103 -10.93 6.69 28.62
N LYS A 104 -10.51 7.34 29.72
CA LYS A 104 -11.39 7.59 30.87
C LYS A 104 -12.56 8.51 30.52
N LEU A 105 -12.30 9.58 29.77
CA LEU A 105 -13.35 10.50 29.32
C LEU A 105 -14.33 9.82 28.37
N ALA A 106 -13.84 9.01 27.42
CA ALA A 106 -14.70 8.24 26.53
C ALA A 106 -15.59 7.26 27.32
N ALA A 107 -15.02 6.53 28.29
CA ALA A 107 -15.80 5.63 29.13
C ALA A 107 -16.83 6.35 30.02
N ASP A 108 -16.50 7.53 30.57
CA ASP A 108 -17.44 8.34 31.35
C ASP A 108 -18.59 8.89 30.46
N LEU A 109 -18.29 9.29 29.23
CA LEU A 109 -19.32 9.70 28.26
C LEU A 109 -20.22 8.52 27.86
N ASP A 110 -19.65 7.38 27.47
CA ASP A 110 -20.41 6.18 27.10
C ASP A 110 -21.34 5.72 28.24
N GLU A 111 -20.88 5.81 29.50
CA GLU A 111 -21.69 5.47 30.66
C GLU A 111 -22.88 6.44 30.83
N ARG A 112 -22.63 7.75 30.68
CA ARG A 112 -23.71 8.75 30.76
C ARG A 112 -24.71 8.59 29.62
N GLU A 113 -24.23 8.30 28.41
CA GLU A 113 -25.09 8.05 27.25
C GLU A 113 -25.95 6.81 27.47
N ARG A 114 -25.39 5.72 28.01
CA ARG A 114 -26.15 4.51 28.33
C ARG A 114 -27.16 4.75 29.45
N ALA A 115 -26.78 5.46 30.50
CA ALA A 115 -27.67 5.80 31.59
C ALA A 115 -28.82 6.72 31.13
N ALA A 116 -28.55 7.70 30.27
CA ALA A 116 -29.57 8.56 29.68
C ALA A 116 -30.52 7.76 28.78
N ALA A 117 -29.98 6.90 27.90
CA ALA A 117 -30.78 6.02 27.04
C ALA A 117 -31.69 5.10 27.85
N ALA A 118 -31.20 4.55 28.96
CA ALA A 118 -31.98 3.71 29.88
C ALA A 118 -33.09 4.50 30.61
N ARG A 119 -32.87 5.79 30.91
CA ARG A 119 -33.89 6.65 31.54
C ARG A 119 -34.99 7.06 30.57
N ASP A 120 -34.63 7.36 29.32
CA ASP A 120 -35.57 7.84 28.30
C ASP A 120 -36.31 6.69 27.58
N GLY A 121 -36.09 5.43 27.98
CA GLY A 121 -36.71 4.26 27.35
C GLY A 121 -36.35 4.15 25.87
N ALA A 122 -35.18 4.64 25.49
CA ALA A 122 -34.72 4.61 24.12
C ALA A 122 -34.61 3.14 23.64
N PRO A 123 -35.05 2.82 22.41
CA PRO A 123 -34.92 1.48 21.86
C PRO A 123 -33.45 1.05 21.89
N ASP A 124 -33.21 -0.23 22.17
CA ASP A 124 -31.86 -0.78 22.34
C ASP A 124 -30.96 -0.31 21.19
N PRO A 125 -29.77 0.27 21.46
CA PRO A 125 -28.84 0.67 20.41
C PRO A 125 -28.57 -0.45 19.38
N ALA A 126 -28.67 -1.72 19.77
CA ALA A 126 -28.58 -2.85 18.85
C ALA A 126 -29.76 -2.90 17.86
N GLU A 127 -31.00 -2.68 18.32
CA GLU A 127 -32.19 -2.64 17.45
C GLU A 127 -32.17 -1.45 16.50
N LEU A 128 -31.69 -0.29 16.97
CA LEU A 128 -31.56 0.90 16.12
C LEU A 128 -30.50 0.71 15.03
N ALA A 129 -29.41 0.00 15.34
CA ALA A 129 -28.41 -0.40 14.36
C ALA A 129 -28.98 -1.38 13.32
N GLU A 130 -29.72 -2.41 13.76
CA GLU A 130 -30.37 -3.37 12.86
C GLU A 130 -31.39 -2.70 11.93
N LEU A 131 -32.16 -1.73 12.42
CA LEU A 131 -33.08 -0.94 11.60
C LEU A 131 -32.36 -0.08 10.55
N ARG A 132 -31.21 0.49 10.90
CA ARG A 132 -30.37 1.25 9.94
C ARG A 132 -29.80 0.33 8.88
N GLU A 133 -29.27 -0.83 9.27
CA GLU A 133 -28.77 -1.85 8.35
C GLU A 133 -29.87 -2.34 7.41
N LYS A 134 -31.08 -2.63 7.91
CA LYS A 134 -32.24 -3.00 7.09
C LYS A 134 -32.61 -1.92 6.09
N LYS A 135 -32.59 -0.65 6.48
CA LYS A 135 -32.88 0.48 5.57
C LYS A 135 -31.83 0.62 4.48
N VAL A 136 -30.54 0.50 4.83
CA VAL A 136 -29.43 0.53 3.87
C VAL A 136 -29.52 -0.66 2.92
N ALA A 137 -29.78 -1.87 3.44
CA ALA A 137 -29.96 -3.07 2.64
C ALA A 137 -31.14 -2.94 1.67
N ALA A 138 -32.27 -2.40 2.12
CA ALA A 138 -33.44 -2.16 1.26
C ALA A 138 -33.16 -1.11 0.18
N GLN A 139 -32.38 -0.06 0.48
CA GLN A 139 -31.93 0.90 -0.52
C GLN A 139 -31.03 0.25 -1.58
N LEU A 140 -30.03 -0.53 -1.16
CA LEU A 140 -29.15 -1.27 -2.07
C LEU A 140 -29.93 -2.28 -2.94
N GLN A 141 -30.92 -2.96 -2.37
CA GLN A 141 -31.78 -3.89 -3.10
C GLN A 141 -32.56 -3.16 -4.20
N ARG A 142 -33.14 -1.99 -3.89
CA ARG A 142 -33.85 -1.18 -4.89
C ARG A 142 -32.93 -0.69 -6.00
N GLU A 143 -31.74 -0.21 -5.66
CA GLU A 143 -30.75 0.21 -6.66
C GLU A 143 -30.33 -0.96 -7.58
N LEU A 144 -30.17 -2.17 -7.02
CA LEU A 144 -29.88 -3.38 -7.81
C LEU A 144 -31.04 -3.75 -8.74
N GLU A 145 -32.28 -3.70 -8.26
CA GLU A 145 -33.47 -3.98 -9.06
C GLU A 145 -33.63 -2.97 -10.21
N GLU A 146 -33.42 -1.68 -9.93
CA GLU A 146 -33.43 -0.62 -10.93
C GLU A 146 -32.33 -0.82 -11.97
N PHE A 147 -31.12 -1.18 -11.54
CA PHE A 147 -30.00 -1.49 -12.43
C PHE A 147 -30.29 -2.70 -13.33
N LEU A 148 -30.89 -3.76 -12.79
CA LEU A 148 -31.28 -4.94 -13.55
C LEU A 148 -32.40 -4.61 -14.56
N ALA A 149 -33.41 -3.82 -14.16
CA ALA A 149 -34.48 -3.38 -15.04
C ALA A 149 -33.97 -2.48 -16.18
N ARG A 150 -33.05 -1.56 -15.88
CA ARG A 150 -32.37 -0.71 -16.88
C ARG A 150 -31.59 -1.56 -17.90
N LYS A 151 -30.99 -2.66 -17.45
CA LYS A 151 -30.24 -3.59 -18.30
C LYS A 151 -31.17 -4.47 -19.15
N ALA A 152 -32.30 -4.92 -18.61
CA ALA A 152 -33.31 -5.70 -19.32
C ALA A 152 -34.03 -4.91 -20.42
N ASN A 153 -34.38 -3.64 -20.18
CA ASN A 153 -34.93 -2.76 -21.22
C ASN A 153 -33.92 -2.40 -22.33
N LYS A 154 -32.62 -2.70 -22.14
CA LYS A 154 -31.57 -2.50 -23.14
C LYS A 154 -31.38 -3.72 -24.05
N SER A 155 -32.16 -4.80 -23.85
CA SER A 155 -32.09 -6.06 -24.60
C SER A 155 -33.46 -6.54 -25.14
N THR A 156 -33.94 -5.93 -26.23
CA THR A 156 -34.87 -6.54 -27.20
C THR A 156 -34.45 -6.16 -28.63
N PRO A 157 -34.37 -7.11 -29.59
CA PRO A 157 -34.16 -6.81 -31.02
C PRO A 157 -35.35 -7.26 -31.92
N ALA A 158 -35.83 -6.35 -32.79
CA ALA A 158 -36.48 -6.54 -34.12
C ALA A 158 -37.44 -5.35 -34.41
N SER A 159 -37.48 -4.62 -35.55
CA SER A 159 -36.75 -4.60 -36.82
C SER A 159 -36.97 -3.23 -37.52
N ALA A 160 -35.91 -2.70 -38.15
CA ALA A 160 -35.80 -1.72 -39.24
C ALA A 160 -36.73 -0.47 -39.31
N SER A 161 -36.22 0.70 -38.92
CA SER A 161 -35.64 1.71 -39.85
C SER A 161 -35.34 3.05 -39.16
N THR A 162 -34.17 3.62 -39.47
CA THR A 162 -33.76 5.03 -39.29
C THR A 162 -33.61 5.59 -37.87
N SER A 163 -32.46 5.30 -37.26
CA SER A 163 -31.52 6.28 -36.64
C SER A 163 -30.45 5.51 -35.86
N GLY A 164 -29.68 4.71 -36.60
CA GLY A 164 -28.50 4.02 -36.09
C GLY A 164 -27.28 4.93 -36.17
N GLN A 165 -27.22 5.93 -35.31
CA GLN A 165 -26.06 6.79 -35.10
C GLN A 165 -26.04 7.06 -33.60
N GLU A 166 -25.22 6.31 -32.85
CA GLU A 166 -24.81 6.56 -31.44
C GLU A 166 -24.23 5.27 -30.81
N LYS A 167 -24.55 4.08 -31.33
CA LYS A 167 -24.04 2.80 -30.76
C LYS A 167 -22.85 2.17 -31.48
N ARG A 168 -22.49 2.65 -32.68
CA ARG A 168 -21.22 2.28 -33.37
C ARG A 168 -20.05 3.13 -32.89
N GLU A 169 -20.29 4.42 -32.58
CA GLU A 169 -19.27 5.31 -32.02
C GLU A 169 -18.68 4.77 -30.73
N GLY A 170 -19.48 4.37 -29.73
CA GLY A 170 -18.95 3.90 -28.45
C GLY A 170 -18.17 2.56 -28.47
N SER A 171 -18.09 1.85 -29.60
CA SER A 171 -17.22 0.68 -29.80
C SER A 171 -15.92 1.08 -30.49
N GLU A 172 -16.02 1.88 -31.57
CA GLU A 172 -14.86 2.39 -32.29
C GLU A 172 -14.06 3.39 -31.45
N GLU A 173 -14.74 4.25 -30.68
CA GLU A 173 -14.12 5.19 -29.76
C GLU A 173 -13.30 4.45 -28.71
N LYS A 174 -13.77 3.29 -28.21
CA LYS A 174 -13.02 2.44 -27.27
C LYS A 174 -11.82 1.72 -27.90
N GLU A 175 -11.93 1.33 -29.17
CA GLU A 175 -10.80 0.79 -29.94
C GLU A 175 -9.72 1.86 -30.18
N LYS A 176 -10.11 3.13 -30.16
CA LYS A 176 -9.23 4.29 -30.24
C LYS A 176 -8.66 4.75 -28.89
N MET A 177 -8.97 4.07 -27.77
CA MET A 177 -8.48 4.46 -26.43
C MET A 177 -7.30 3.61 -25.95
N LEU A 178 -6.32 4.30 -25.38
CA LEU A 178 -5.17 3.75 -24.69
C LEU A 178 -5.29 4.01 -23.19
N LYS A 179 -5.03 3.00 -22.36
CA LYS A 179 -4.76 3.19 -20.93
C LYS A 179 -3.26 3.31 -20.73
N VAL A 180 -2.86 4.44 -20.17
CA VAL A 180 -1.46 4.74 -19.86
C VAL A 180 -1.29 4.76 -18.35
N SER A 181 -0.28 4.06 -17.83
CA SER A 181 0.00 4.01 -16.38
C SER A 181 1.46 4.32 -16.10
N TRP A 182 1.71 5.05 -15.01
CA TRP A 182 3.07 5.38 -14.54
C TRP A 182 3.15 5.45 -13.02
N GLU A 183 4.38 5.43 -12.53
CA GLU A 183 4.70 5.56 -11.11
C GLU A 183 4.90 7.04 -10.77
N ARG A 184 4.09 7.63 -9.88
CA ARG A 184 4.19 9.04 -9.47
C ARG A 184 5.47 9.31 -8.66
N SER A 185 5.95 8.30 -7.96
CA SER A 185 7.16 8.38 -7.13
C SER A 185 8.41 8.75 -7.93
N LEU A 186 8.42 8.44 -9.23
CA LEU A 186 9.53 8.71 -10.16
C LEU A 186 9.30 9.97 -11.02
N GLY A 187 8.18 10.66 -10.85
CA GLY A 187 7.81 11.88 -11.59
C GLY A 187 6.37 11.84 -12.11
N ASP A 188 5.71 13.00 -12.10
CA ASP A 188 4.35 13.15 -12.61
C ASP A 188 4.35 13.47 -14.11
N TYR A 189 3.49 12.77 -14.87
CA TYR A 189 3.18 13.11 -16.25
C TYR A 189 1.94 14.01 -16.30
N THR A 190 2.11 15.20 -16.88
CA THR A 190 1.03 16.15 -17.16
C THR A 190 0.38 15.83 -18.50
N ALA A 191 -0.88 16.27 -18.70
CA ALA A 191 -1.60 16.04 -19.95
C ALA A 191 -0.82 16.55 -21.18
N ALA A 192 -0.15 17.70 -21.08
CA ALA A 192 0.68 18.24 -22.15
C ALA A 192 1.85 17.34 -22.56
N LYS A 193 2.50 16.67 -21.58
CA LYS A 193 3.63 15.75 -21.85
C LYS A 193 3.14 14.46 -22.47
N LEU A 194 1.99 13.95 -22.00
CA LEU A 194 1.37 12.78 -22.61
C LEU A 194 0.97 13.10 -24.06
N LYS A 195 0.41 14.29 -24.32
CA LYS A 195 0.09 14.72 -25.69
C LYS A 195 1.34 14.69 -26.57
N GLU A 196 2.43 15.33 -26.16
CA GLU A 196 3.69 15.36 -26.92
C GLU A 196 4.24 13.96 -27.24
N ILE A 197 4.16 13.02 -26.28
CA ILE A 197 4.61 11.64 -26.47
C ILE A 197 3.72 10.89 -27.47
N PHE A 198 2.39 11.02 -27.34
CA PHE A 198 1.44 10.27 -28.16
C PHE A 198 1.19 10.88 -29.54
N GLU A 199 1.41 12.19 -29.71
CA GLU A 199 1.31 12.91 -30.98
C GLU A 199 2.30 12.37 -32.03
N ARG A 200 3.39 11.72 -31.61
CA ARG A 200 4.32 11.01 -32.49
C ARG A 200 3.70 9.78 -33.17
N PHE A 201 2.69 9.15 -32.56
CA PHE A 201 2.03 7.95 -33.08
C PHE A 201 0.72 8.28 -33.81
N GLY A 202 0.11 9.44 -33.53
CA GLY A 202 -1.06 9.95 -34.23
C GLY A 202 -1.68 11.12 -33.49
N GLU A 203 -2.67 11.78 -34.11
CA GLU A 203 -3.36 12.91 -33.48
C GLU A 203 -4.13 12.45 -32.23
N VAL A 204 -3.95 13.20 -31.13
CA VAL A 204 -4.57 12.91 -29.84
C VAL A 204 -5.81 13.78 -29.68
N GLU A 205 -6.98 13.15 -29.55
CA GLU A 205 -8.27 13.83 -29.41
C GLU A 205 -8.53 14.28 -27.97
N ASP A 206 -8.29 13.40 -26.98
CA ASP A 206 -8.51 13.73 -25.57
C ASP A 206 -7.58 12.96 -24.61
N ILE A 207 -7.28 13.56 -23.45
CA ILE A 207 -6.44 12.99 -22.40
C ILE A 207 -7.10 13.19 -21.04
N VAL A 208 -7.54 12.08 -20.44
CA VAL A 208 -8.18 12.08 -19.12
C VAL A 208 -7.26 11.41 -18.09
N ILE A 209 -6.65 12.22 -17.21
CA ILE A 209 -5.83 11.72 -16.10
C ILE A 209 -6.73 11.29 -14.94
N ARG A 210 -6.69 10.02 -14.57
CA ARG A 210 -7.40 9.45 -13.42
C ARG A 210 -6.42 9.23 -12.28
N SER A 211 -6.44 10.16 -11.31
CA SER A 211 -5.61 10.14 -10.10
C SER A 211 -6.39 9.70 -8.86
N LYS A 212 -7.22 8.65 -8.96
CA LYS A 212 -7.94 8.13 -7.79
C LYS A 212 -7.52 6.72 -7.41
N LYS A 213 -7.19 6.58 -6.12
CA LYS A 213 -7.05 5.37 -5.27
C LYS A 213 -5.64 4.85 -4.94
N SER A 214 -4.55 5.33 -5.56
CA SER A 214 -3.17 4.97 -5.14
C SER A 214 -2.26 6.19 -5.05
N LYS A 215 -1.48 6.30 -3.97
CA LYS A 215 -0.49 7.38 -3.78
C LYS A 215 0.76 7.20 -4.68
N SER A 216 1.04 5.97 -5.08
CA SER A 216 2.25 5.59 -5.83
C SER A 216 2.03 5.53 -7.34
N LYS A 217 0.82 5.17 -7.82
CA LYS A 217 0.54 4.97 -9.24
C LYS A 217 -0.51 5.95 -9.77
N ALA A 218 -0.26 6.50 -10.95
CA ALA A 218 -1.22 7.31 -11.71
C ALA A 218 -1.56 6.63 -13.04
N SER A 219 -2.76 6.90 -13.54
CA SER A 219 -3.21 6.38 -14.82
C SER A 219 -3.91 7.48 -15.62
N ALA A 220 -3.80 7.42 -16.94
CA ALA A 220 -4.55 8.24 -17.88
C ALA A 220 -5.26 7.35 -18.90
N ILE A 221 -6.36 7.87 -19.46
CA ILE A 221 -6.91 7.39 -20.72
C ILE A 221 -6.53 8.42 -21.77
N VAL A 222 -5.99 7.97 -22.89
CA VAL A 222 -5.68 8.78 -24.07
C VAL A 222 -6.58 8.29 -25.19
N VAL A 223 -7.30 9.19 -25.84
CA VAL A 223 -8.14 8.93 -27.01
C VAL A 223 -7.37 9.39 -28.25
N MET A 224 -7.08 8.46 -29.15
CA MET A 224 -6.38 8.72 -30.42
C MET A 224 -7.39 8.89 -31.56
N SER A 225 -7.02 9.60 -32.63
CA SER A 225 -7.90 9.75 -33.80
C SER A 225 -8.02 8.47 -34.66
N SER A 226 -7.00 7.61 -34.64
CA SER A 226 -6.88 6.40 -35.46
C SER A 226 -6.56 5.14 -34.66
N LYS A 227 -7.07 3.99 -35.13
CA LYS A 227 -6.77 2.66 -34.58
C LYS A 227 -5.31 2.26 -34.79
N ASP A 228 -4.75 2.58 -35.95
CA ASP A 228 -3.35 2.29 -36.28
C ASP A 228 -2.39 3.03 -35.32
N ALA A 229 -2.79 4.22 -34.87
CA ALA A 229 -2.05 5.01 -33.87
C ALA A 229 -2.06 4.35 -32.49
N VAL A 230 -3.17 3.69 -32.12
CA VAL A 230 -3.27 2.88 -30.88
C VAL A 230 -2.32 1.70 -30.97
N GLU A 231 -2.35 0.94 -32.06
CA GLU A 231 -1.48 -0.22 -32.26
C GLU A 231 0.00 0.18 -32.24
N ALA A 232 0.38 1.21 -32.99
CA ALA A 232 1.75 1.74 -33.00
C ALA A 232 2.23 2.21 -31.61
N ALA A 233 1.36 2.88 -30.84
CA ALA A 233 1.68 3.32 -29.48
C ALA A 233 1.80 2.17 -28.49
N THR A 234 1.07 1.07 -28.67
CA THR A 234 1.17 -0.13 -27.81
C THR A 234 2.42 -0.96 -28.07
N HIS A 235 2.88 -1.01 -29.32
CA HIS A 235 4.11 -1.72 -29.70
C HIS A 235 5.39 -0.90 -29.48
N SER A 236 5.26 0.37 -29.06
CA SER A 236 6.39 1.27 -28.82
C SER A 236 6.57 1.57 -27.33
N MET A 237 7.81 1.44 -26.84
CA MET A 237 8.14 1.81 -25.46
C MET A 237 8.10 3.33 -25.30
N SER A 238 7.04 3.82 -24.65
CA SER A 238 6.80 5.25 -24.43
C SER A 238 7.20 5.69 -23.02
N GLY A 239 7.63 6.95 -22.84
CA GLY A 239 7.97 7.54 -21.54
C GLY A 239 9.38 8.11 -21.44
N SER A 240 9.67 8.74 -20.31
CA SER A 240 11.01 9.21 -19.93
C SER A 240 11.88 8.02 -19.53
N LEU A 241 13.18 8.06 -19.84
CA LEU A 241 14.16 7.02 -19.50
C LEU A 241 14.21 6.69 -18.00
N SER A 242 13.79 7.62 -17.14
CA SER A 242 13.73 7.42 -15.68
C SER A 242 12.38 6.88 -15.18
N ASN A 243 11.32 6.90 -16.01
CA ASN A 243 9.98 6.45 -15.63
C ASN A 243 9.20 5.98 -16.88
N PRO A 244 9.39 4.73 -17.32
CA PRO A 244 8.71 4.21 -18.52
C PRO A 244 7.19 4.17 -18.32
N LEU A 245 6.44 4.51 -19.36
CA LEU A 245 4.99 4.44 -19.38
C LEU A 245 4.54 3.03 -19.78
N LEU A 246 3.54 2.49 -19.08
CA LEU A 246 2.86 1.28 -19.49
C LEU A 246 1.64 1.66 -20.33
N VAL A 247 1.66 1.31 -21.61
CA VAL A 247 0.60 1.62 -22.58
C VAL A 247 -0.13 0.33 -22.93
N LEU A 248 -1.44 0.30 -22.72
CA LEU A 248 -2.30 -0.86 -23.02
C LEU A 248 -3.54 -0.41 -23.80
N PRO A 249 -3.96 -1.14 -24.85
CA PRO A 249 -5.22 -0.86 -25.52
C PRO A 249 -6.40 -1.17 -24.60
N LEU A 250 -7.45 -0.34 -24.62
CA LEU A 250 -8.59 -0.50 -23.71
C LEU A 250 -9.53 -1.65 -24.10
N VAL A 251 -9.48 -2.07 -25.37
CA VAL A 251 -10.17 -3.24 -25.91
C VAL A 251 -9.11 -4.21 -26.41
N THR A 252 -8.96 -5.35 -25.74
CA THR A 252 -8.16 -6.46 -26.26
C THR A 252 -8.99 -7.17 -27.32
N THR A 253 -8.70 -6.90 -28.60
CA THR A 253 -9.20 -7.73 -29.70
C THR A 253 -8.57 -9.12 -29.55
N ALA A 254 -9.38 -10.10 -29.15
CA ALA A 254 -9.01 -11.51 -29.18
C ALA A 254 -8.71 -11.89 -30.64
N GLY A 255 -7.42 -12.09 -30.99
CA GLY A 255 -7.06 -12.47 -32.35
C GLY A 255 -5.62 -12.29 -32.79
N THR A 256 -4.61 -12.48 -31.93
CA THR A 256 -3.26 -12.85 -32.42
C THR A 256 -2.59 -13.74 -31.38
N SER A 257 -2.73 -15.04 -31.59
CA SER A 257 -1.89 -16.04 -30.95
C SER A 257 -0.50 -15.96 -31.58
N ASP A 258 0.39 -15.17 -31.00
CA ASP A 258 1.82 -15.37 -31.18
C ASP A 258 2.39 -15.97 -29.91
N SER A 259 2.56 -17.28 -30.01
CA SER A 259 3.30 -18.13 -29.10
C SER A 259 4.74 -17.60 -29.00
N PHE A 260 5.08 -16.96 -27.88
CA PHE A 260 6.45 -16.96 -27.40
C PHE A 260 6.60 -18.06 -26.35
N SER A 261 6.95 -19.25 -26.85
CA SER A 261 7.52 -20.34 -26.07
C SER A 261 8.75 -19.84 -25.31
N ALA A 262 8.66 -19.78 -23.99
CA ALA A 262 9.84 -19.85 -23.12
C ALA A 262 9.99 -21.30 -22.66
N GLN A 263 11.01 -21.97 -23.21
CA GLN A 263 11.47 -23.27 -22.74
C GLN A 263 12.04 -23.14 -21.31
N THR A 264 11.56 -24.04 -20.46
CA THR A 264 12.27 -24.85 -19.45
C THR A 264 13.31 -24.18 -18.54
N ALA A 265 13.05 -24.20 -17.23
CA ALA A 265 13.95 -24.84 -16.26
C ALA A 265 13.18 -25.13 -14.96
N GLU A 266 13.14 -26.41 -14.59
CA GLU A 266 12.73 -26.88 -13.27
C GLU A 266 13.67 -26.33 -12.18
N THR A 267 13.14 -26.08 -10.98
CA THR A 267 13.78 -26.49 -9.71
C THR A 267 12.87 -26.19 -8.50
N SER A 268 12.56 -27.26 -7.76
CA SER A 268 12.34 -27.33 -6.30
C SER A 268 11.42 -26.33 -5.58
N GLU A 269 10.28 -26.84 -5.11
CA GLU A 269 9.58 -26.38 -3.89
C GLU A 269 10.42 -26.63 -2.60
N PRO A 270 10.01 -26.18 -1.39
CA PRO A 270 9.13 -25.05 -1.02
C PRO A 270 9.66 -24.24 0.20
N LYS A 271 9.28 -22.96 0.34
CA LYS A 271 8.67 -22.34 1.55
C LYS A 271 8.82 -20.81 1.61
N VAL A 272 7.74 -20.23 2.14
CA VAL A 272 7.55 -18.92 2.77
C VAL A 272 7.66 -17.67 1.90
N SER A 273 6.52 -17.05 1.63
CA SER A 273 6.13 -15.88 2.44
C SER A 273 4.71 -15.44 2.11
N ASN A 274 3.98 -15.13 3.18
CA ASN A 274 2.64 -14.58 3.16
C ASN A 274 2.62 -13.27 2.34
N ILE A 275 2.18 -13.35 1.09
CA ILE A 275 1.78 -12.16 0.33
C ILE A 275 0.37 -11.80 0.82
N VAL A 276 0.23 -10.61 1.38
CA VAL A 276 -1.05 -10.03 1.81
C VAL A 276 -1.98 -9.97 0.60
N GLY A 277 -2.88 -10.95 0.49
CA GLY A 277 -3.77 -11.13 -0.66
C GLY A 277 -4.11 -12.59 -0.96
N ALA A 278 -3.22 -13.55 -0.65
CA ALA A 278 -3.47 -14.97 -0.92
C ALA A 278 -4.60 -15.56 -0.04
N GLY A 279 -4.65 -15.16 1.25
CA GLY A 279 -5.70 -15.62 2.17
C GLY A 279 -7.11 -15.09 1.87
N PHE A 280 -7.21 -14.04 1.04
CA PHE A 280 -8.50 -13.48 0.64
C PHE A 280 -9.22 -14.38 -0.37
N ASN A 281 -8.47 -15.01 -1.29
CA ASN A 281 -9.01 -15.95 -2.27
C ASN A 281 -9.52 -17.24 -1.61
N GLU A 282 -8.85 -17.75 -0.58
CA GLU A 282 -9.30 -18.95 0.15
C GLU A 282 -10.58 -18.70 0.95
N TYR A 283 -10.68 -17.53 1.59
CA TYR A 283 -11.88 -17.12 2.32
C TYR A 283 -13.08 -16.90 1.38
N GLU A 284 -12.87 -16.23 0.24
CA GLU A 284 -13.90 -16.07 -0.79
C GLU A 284 -14.35 -17.41 -1.39
N ALA A 285 -13.41 -18.32 -1.67
CA ALA A 285 -13.70 -19.67 -2.16
C ALA A 285 -14.52 -20.46 -1.12
N MET A 286 -14.21 -20.32 0.16
CA MET A 286 -14.95 -20.97 1.24
C MET A 286 -16.39 -20.44 1.34
N ILE A 287 -16.59 -19.13 1.19
CA ILE A 287 -17.94 -18.51 1.18
C ILE A 287 -18.74 -18.97 -0.04
N LEU A 288 -18.14 -18.98 -1.23
CA LEU A 288 -18.79 -19.44 -2.47
C LEU A 288 -19.22 -20.91 -2.38
N LYS A 289 -18.38 -21.77 -1.80
CA LYS A 289 -18.71 -23.18 -1.57
C LYS A 289 -19.88 -23.34 -0.61
N LYS A 290 -19.91 -22.56 0.48
CA LYS A 290 -21.01 -22.56 1.46
C LYS A 290 -22.32 -22.06 0.85
N LEU A 291 -22.26 -21.06 -0.03
CA LEU A 291 -23.41 -20.53 -0.77
C LEU A 291 -23.97 -21.55 -1.78
N GLN A 292 -23.09 -22.24 -2.52
CA GLN A 292 -23.50 -23.31 -3.44
C GLN A 292 -24.13 -24.50 -2.71
N GLU A 293 -23.61 -24.90 -1.56
CA GLU A 293 -24.16 -25.99 -0.76
C GLU A 293 -25.55 -25.63 -0.19
N ALA A 294 -25.72 -24.40 0.29
CA ALA A 294 -27.02 -23.89 0.73
C ALA A 294 -28.05 -23.85 -0.41
N SER A 295 -27.63 -23.48 -1.63
CA SER A 295 -28.52 -23.51 -2.81
C SER A 295 -28.90 -24.93 -3.22
N LYS A 296 -28.00 -25.91 -3.11
CA LYS A 296 -28.30 -27.32 -3.41
C LYS A 296 -29.24 -27.92 -2.38
N ARG A 297 -29.06 -27.61 -1.09
CA ARG A 297 -29.97 -28.03 -0.01
C ARG A 297 -31.39 -27.49 -0.22
N LYS A 298 -31.54 -26.24 -0.70
CA LYS A 298 -32.85 -25.67 -1.06
C LYS A 298 -33.49 -26.31 -2.29
N LYS A 299 -32.70 -26.83 -3.23
CA LYS A 299 -33.19 -27.55 -4.43
C LYS A 299 -33.49 -29.03 -4.20
N GLY A 300 -33.01 -29.62 -3.10
CA GLY A 300 -33.28 -31.02 -2.74
C GLY A 300 -34.45 -31.21 -1.77
N ILE A 301 -35.23 -30.15 -1.48
CA ILE A 301 -36.40 -30.16 -0.58
C ILE A 301 -37.68 -29.82 -1.39
N GLN A 302 -37.72 -30.16 -2.68
CA GLN A 302 -38.93 -30.15 -3.51
C GLN A 302 -39.18 -31.54 -4.09
#